data_AF-A0A966CML9-F1
#
_entry.id   AF-A0A966CML9-F1
#
_cell.length_a   1.000
_cell.length_b   1.000
_cell.length_c   1.000
_cell.angle_alpha   90.00
_cell.angle_beta   90.00
_cell.angle_gamma   90.00
#
_symmetry.space_group_name_H-M   'P 1'
#
loop_
_entity.id
_entity.type
_entity.pdbx_description
1 polymer ?
#
loop_
_entity_poly.entity_id
_entity_poly.type
_entity_poly.pdbx_seq_one_letter_code
_entity_poly.pdbx_strand_id
1 'polypeptide(L)'
;TYARLHELAREIVQAGYVVIVDAAFLQRAEREQFRQLARELSVPFAIASLHAPETALRQRLNQRQHDASEADVAVLEKLRAVQQPLAPEEHAWTARFTTAQAPDSETNARAWRKLDLILGKSRVE
;
A
#
# COMPACT_ATOMS: atom_id res chain seq x y z
N THR A 1 9.38 -1.18 12.58
CA THR A 1 8.08 -0.85 13.21
C THR A 1 7.44 0.29 12.45
N TYR A 2 6.12 0.50 12.61
CA TYR A 2 5.44 1.64 11.97
C TYR A 2 5.97 3.00 12.42
N ALA A 3 6.34 3.15 13.69
CA ALA A 3 6.97 4.38 14.20
C ALA A 3 8.25 4.75 13.41
N ARG A 4 9.15 3.78 13.19
CA ARG A 4 10.38 4.03 12.43
C ARG A 4 10.10 4.35 10.95
N LEU A 5 9.13 3.67 10.33
CA LEU A 5 8.72 3.99 8.97
C LEU A 5 8.16 5.41 8.86
N HIS A 6 7.40 5.84 9.86
CA HIS A 6 6.83 7.19 9.92
C HIS A 6 7.91 8.27 10.07
N GLU A 7 8.92 8.06 10.92
CA GLU A 7 10.08 8.96 11.04
C GLU A 7 10.84 9.10 9.72
N LEU A 8 11.19 7.96 9.10
CA LEU A 8 11.93 7.95 7.83
C LEU A 8 11.12 8.60 6.70
N ALA A 9 9.81 8.32 6.63
CA ALA A 9 8.95 8.94 5.64
C ALA A 9 8.92 10.47 5.81
N ARG A 10 8.89 10.98 7.05
CA ARG A 10 8.97 12.42 7.32
C ARG A 10 10.27 13.01 6.80
N GLU A 11 11.41 12.42 7.16
CA GLU A 11 12.74 12.90 6.77
C GLU A 11 12.88 12.99 5.25
N ILE A 12 12.47 11.94 4.53
CA ILE A 12 12.62 11.86 3.08
C ILE A 12 11.66 12.85 2.36
N VAL A 13 10.42 12.98 2.85
CA VAL A 13 9.47 13.96 2.30
C VAL A 13 9.95 15.39 2.54
N GLN A 14 10.47 15.70 3.73
CA GLN A 14 11.03 17.02 4.04
C GLN A 14 12.28 17.34 3.21
N ALA A 15 13.04 16.32 2.80
CA ALA A 15 14.13 16.46 1.85
C ALA A 15 13.67 16.68 0.39
N GLY A 16 12.35 16.72 0.14
CA GLY A 16 11.77 17.02 -1.19
C GLY A 16 11.58 15.79 -2.09
N TYR A 17 11.71 14.58 -1.54
CA TYR A 17 11.57 13.34 -2.30
C TYR A 17 10.19 12.69 -2.11
N VAL A 18 9.77 11.93 -3.12
CA VAL A 18 8.60 11.06 -3.04
C VAL A 18 8.94 9.81 -2.23
N VAL A 19 8.05 9.41 -1.33
CA VAL A 19 8.21 8.21 -0.50
C VAL A 19 7.13 7.19 -0.84
N ILE A 20 7.57 5.93 -1.00
CA ILE A 20 6.68 4.77 -0.95
C ILE A 20 6.98 4.05 0.37
N VAL A 21 5.97 3.92 1.23
CA VAL A 21 6.08 3.14 2.45
C VAL A 21 5.53 1.75 2.15
N ASP A 22 6.41 0.74 2.17
CA ASP A 22 6.03 -0.66 1.91
C ASP A 22 5.91 -1.43 3.23
N ALA A 23 4.68 -1.77 3.60
CA ALA A 23 4.32 -2.57 4.76
C ALA A 23 2.94 -3.21 4.56
N ALA A 24 2.56 -4.15 5.43
CA ALA A 24 1.29 -4.87 5.28
C ALA A 24 0.03 -3.99 5.46
N PHE A 25 0.11 -2.97 6.32
CA PHE A 25 -0.94 -1.98 6.61
C PHE A 25 -2.30 -2.61 6.95
N LEU A 26 -2.26 -3.55 7.89
CA LEU A 26 -3.41 -4.38 8.24
C LEU A 26 -4.45 -3.58 9.00
N GLN A 27 -4.04 -2.60 9.81
CA GLN A 27 -4.96 -1.82 10.64
C GLN A 27 -5.20 -0.43 10.06
N ARG A 28 -6.42 0.08 10.25
CA ARG A 28 -6.80 1.45 9.87
C ARG A 28 -5.94 2.49 10.58
N ALA A 29 -5.62 2.28 11.85
CA ALA A 29 -4.78 3.20 12.63
C ALA A 29 -3.38 3.37 12.00
N GLU A 30 -2.80 2.28 11.49
CA GLU A 30 -1.51 2.32 10.80
C GLU A 30 -1.60 3.17 9.52
N ARG A 31 -2.68 3.04 8.74
CA ARG A 31 -2.89 3.84 7.52
C ARG A 31 -3.16 5.31 7.83
N GLU A 32 -3.95 5.59 8.87
CA GLU A 32 -4.29 6.94 9.30
C GLU A 32 -3.05 7.71 9.77
N GLN A 33 -2.08 7.07 10.44
CA GLN A 33 -0.82 7.70 10.84
C GLN A 33 -0.08 8.34 9.65
N PHE A 34 0.05 7.64 8.53
CA PHE A 34 0.72 8.21 7.34
C PHE A 34 -0.14 9.23 6.60
N ARG A 35 -1.46 9.10 6.66
CA ARG A 35 -2.37 10.13 6.14
C ARG A 35 -2.25 11.43 6.93
N GLN A 36 -2.13 11.35 8.25
CA GLN A 36 -1.90 12.52 9.12
C GLN A 36 -0.55 13.15 8.81
N LEU A 37 0.51 12.35 8.68
CA LEU A 37 1.82 12.84 8.27
C LEU A 37 1.77 13.62 6.94
N ALA A 38 1.09 13.08 5.93
CA ALA A 38 0.97 13.76 4.64
C ALA A 38 0.19 15.09 4.75
N ARG A 39 -0.84 15.15 5.60
CA ARG A 39 -1.57 16.39 5.90
C ARG A 39 -0.69 17.41 6.62
N GLU A 40 0.08 16.99 7.62
CA GLU A 40 1.00 17.86 8.35
C GLU A 40 2.07 18.46 7.43
N LEU A 41 2.60 17.65 6.52
CA LEU A 41 3.61 18.07 5.54
C LEU A 41 3.00 18.74 4.30
N SER A 42 1.66 18.85 4.23
CA SER A 42 0.92 19.41 3.09
C SER A 42 1.28 18.78 1.74
N VAL A 43 1.50 17.46 1.72
CA VAL A 43 1.81 16.68 0.51
C VAL A 43 0.65 15.76 0.12
N PRO A 44 0.53 15.39 -1.18
CA PRO A 44 -0.44 14.39 -1.61
C PRO A 44 -0.23 13.03 -0.93
N PHE A 45 -1.32 12.29 -0.75
CA PHE A 45 -1.31 10.95 -0.15
C PHE A 45 -2.21 10.01 -0.95
N ALA A 46 -1.72 8.79 -1.20
CA ALA A 46 -2.49 7.73 -1.84
C ALA A 46 -2.21 6.37 -1.19
N ILE A 47 -3.20 5.49 -1.24
CA ILE A 47 -3.05 4.07 -0.89
C ILE A 47 -3.02 3.27 -2.19
N ALA A 48 -1.97 2.46 -2.38
CA ALA A 48 -1.94 1.42 -3.41
C ALA A 48 -2.44 0.11 -2.80
N SER A 49 -3.69 -0.26 -3.08
CA SER A 49 -4.31 -1.47 -2.54
C SER A 49 -4.15 -2.64 -3.51
N LEU A 50 -3.18 -3.51 -3.20
CA LEU A 50 -2.82 -4.65 -4.04
C LEU A 50 -3.72 -5.86 -3.74
N HIS A 51 -4.31 -6.44 -4.77
CA HIS A 51 -5.15 -7.61 -4.67
C HIS A 51 -4.57 -8.76 -5.49
N ALA A 52 -4.71 -9.96 -4.99
CA ALA A 52 -4.40 -11.19 -5.70
C ALA A 52 -5.49 -12.22 -5.40
N PRO A 53 -5.85 -13.08 -6.37
CA PRO A 53 -6.65 -14.26 -6.08
C PRO A 53 -5.99 -15.10 -5.00
N GLU A 54 -6.79 -15.67 -4.10
CA GLU A 54 -6.28 -16.50 -3.00
C GLU A 54 -5.46 -17.69 -3.52
N THR A 55 -5.90 -18.30 -4.61
CA THR A 55 -5.18 -19.41 -5.27
C THR A 55 -3.77 -18.99 -5.67
N ALA A 56 -3.61 -17.78 -6.21
CA ALA A 56 -2.32 -17.23 -6.59
C ALA A 56 -1.44 -16.91 -5.37
N LEU A 57 -2.02 -16.41 -4.26
CA LEU A 57 -1.29 -16.19 -3.01
C LEU A 57 -0.76 -17.52 -2.45
N ARG A 58 -1.62 -18.54 -2.31
CA ARG A 58 -1.25 -19.86 -1.81
C ARG A 58 -0.17 -20.51 -2.68
N GLN A 59 -0.31 -20.42 -4.00
CA GLN A 59 0.69 -20.95 -4.93
C GLN A 59 2.05 -20.26 -4.77
N ARG A 60 2.08 -18.92 -4.62
CA ARG A 60 3.33 -18.16 -4.39
C ARG A 60 3.99 -18.54 -3.08
N LEU A 61 3.23 -18.80 -2.02
CA LEU A 61 3.78 -19.24 -0.74
C LEU A 61 4.39 -20.64 -0.85
N ASN A 62 3.72 -21.57 -1.52
CA ASN A 62 4.25 -22.92 -1.76
C ASN A 62 5.54 -22.92 -2.60
N GLN A 63 5.69 -21.97 -3.53
CA GLN A 63 6.91 -21.80 -4.33
C GLN A 63 8.08 -21.19 -3.54
N ARG A 64 7.82 -20.55 -2.39
CA ARG A 64 8.83 -19.90 -1.54
C ARG A 64 9.50 -20.84 -0.53
N GLN A 65 9.26 -22.16 -0.59
CA GLN A 65 9.81 -23.16 0.35
C GLN A 65 11.35 -23.21 0.46
N HIS A 66 12.10 -22.43 -0.33
CA HIS A 66 13.56 -22.32 -0.27
C HIS A 66 14.08 -20.93 0.10
N ASP A 67 13.23 -19.98 0.49
CA ASP A 67 13.64 -18.62 0.84
C ASP A 67 13.38 -18.35 2.33
N ALA A 68 14.34 -17.72 3.03
CA ALA A 68 14.39 -17.57 4.49
C ALA A 68 13.32 -16.62 5.11
N SER A 69 12.21 -16.40 4.42
CA SER A 69 11.10 -15.55 4.85
C SER A 69 9.99 -16.43 5.47
N GLU A 70 9.75 -16.31 6.77
CA GLU A 70 8.76 -17.07 7.58
C GLU A 70 7.27 -16.92 7.14
N ALA A 71 6.98 -16.39 5.94
CA ALA A 71 5.63 -16.22 5.45
C ALA A 71 5.04 -17.54 4.93
N ASP A 72 4.73 -18.49 5.82
CA ASP A 72 3.99 -19.70 5.48
C ASP A 72 2.47 -19.42 5.40
N VAL A 73 1.68 -20.37 4.92
CA VAL A 73 0.20 -20.29 4.84
C VAL A 73 -0.41 -19.88 6.19
N ALA A 74 0.17 -20.34 7.30
CA ALA A 74 -0.25 -19.93 8.65
C ALA A 74 -0.09 -18.42 8.91
N VAL A 75 0.93 -17.78 8.34
CA VAL A 75 1.12 -16.33 8.44
C VAL A 75 0.09 -15.60 7.61
N LEU A 76 -0.24 -16.08 6.41
CA LEU A 76 -1.31 -15.49 5.59
C LEU A 76 -2.66 -15.48 6.34
N GLU A 77 -3.01 -16.59 6.99
CA GLU A 77 -4.25 -16.68 7.79
C GLU A 77 -4.20 -15.73 9.00
N LYS A 78 -3.07 -15.62 9.70
CA LYS A 78 -2.89 -14.65 10.79
C LYS A 78 -3.05 -13.21 10.31
N LEU A 79 -2.41 -12.85 9.19
CA LEU A 79 -2.49 -11.51 8.60
C LEU A 79 -3.94 -11.17 8.22
N ARG A 80 -4.68 -12.13 7.64
CA ARG A 80 -6.10 -11.99 7.32
C ARG A 80 -6.97 -11.78 8.56
N ALA A 81 -6.71 -12.51 9.63
CA ALA A 81 -7.49 -12.41 10.87
C ALA A 81 -7.39 -11.02 11.53
N VAL A 82 -6.25 -10.33 11.36
CA VAL A 82 -6.04 -8.97 11.89
C VAL A 82 -6.32 -7.86 10.88
N GLN A 83 -6.56 -8.20 9.61
CA GLN A 83 -6.77 -7.23 8.54
C GLN A 83 -8.10 -6.50 8.71
N GLN A 84 -8.02 -5.17 8.84
CA GLN A 84 -9.16 -4.28 8.78
C GLN A 84 -9.34 -3.80 7.33
N PRO A 85 -10.53 -3.98 6.73
CA PRO A 85 -10.80 -3.54 5.37
C PRO A 85 -10.64 -2.03 5.25
N LEU A 86 -10.48 -1.56 4.00
CA LEU A 86 -10.52 -0.13 3.72
C LEU A 86 -11.89 0.43 4.10
N ALA A 87 -11.88 1.48 4.91
CA ALA A 87 -13.08 2.22 5.26
C ALA A 87 -13.65 2.95 4.02
N PRO A 88 -14.96 3.25 3.97
CA PRO A 88 -15.58 3.91 2.83
C PRO A 88 -14.87 5.19 2.38
N GLU A 89 -14.44 6.02 3.32
CA GLU A 89 -13.69 7.25 3.06
C GLU A 89 -12.34 6.99 2.40
N GLU A 90 -11.66 5.89 2.74
CA GLU A 90 -10.34 5.53 2.20
C GLU A 90 -10.38 5.28 0.69
N HIS A 91 -11.54 4.94 0.15
CA HIS A 91 -11.72 4.70 -1.27
C HIS A 91 -11.45 5.95 -2.11
N ALA A 92 -11.60 7.15 -1.56
CA ALA A 92 -11.36 8.40 -2.30
C ALA A 92 -9.89 8.58 -2.69
N TRP A 93 -8.95 8.10 -1.86
CA TRP A 93 -7.49 8.20 -2.09
C TRP A 93 -6.83 6.82 -2.28
N THR A 94 -7.60 5.80 -2.65
CA THR A 94 -7.07 4.46 -2.92
C THR A 94 -7.08 4.13 -4.41
N ALA A 95 -5.93 3.78 -4.97
CA ALA A 95 -5.81 3.08 -6.26
C ALA A 95 -5.74 1.57 -6.02
N ARG A 96 -6.60 0.80 -6.70
CA ARG A 96 -6.70 -0.66 -6.52
C ARG A 96 -6.00 -1.38 -7.66
N PHE A 97 -4.97 -2.14 -7.36
CA PHE A 97 -4.20 -2.91 -8.33
C PHE A 97 -4.47 -4.40 -8.19
N THR A 98 -4.40 -5.13 -9.31
CA THR A 98 -4.27 -6.58 -9.30
C THR A 98 -2.80 -6.96 -9.50
N THR A 99 -2.34 -7.95 -8.76
CA THR A 99 -1.02 -8.56 -8.93
C THR A 99 -1.09 -9.89 -9.67
N ALA A 100 -2.28 -10.28 -10.16
CA ALA A 100 -2.44 -11.48 -10.99
C ALA A 100 -1.86 -11.29 -12.42
N GLN A 101 -1.66 -10.04 -12.83
CA GLN A 101 -1.09 -9.65 -14.11
C GLN A 101 0.05 -8.65 -13.87
N ALA A 102 0.81 -8.35 -14.91
CA ALA A 102 1.88 -7.35 -14.84
C ALA A 102 1.35 -5.97 -14.42
N PRO A 103 2.16 -5.14 -13.75
CA PRO A 103 1.73 -3.81 -13.30
C PRO A 103 1.24 -2.89 -14.42
N ASP A 104 1.82 -3.02 -15.62
CA ASP A 104 1.52 -2.25 -16.83
C ASP A 104 0.36 -2.83 -17.67
N SER A 105 -0.31 -3.88 -17.19
CA SER A 105 -1.44 -4.46 -17.90
C SER A 105 -2.62 -3.50 -17.99
N GLU A 106 -3.45 -3.66 -19.03
CA GLU A 106 -4.69 -2.88 -19.21
C GLU A 106 -5.62 -2.94 -17.99
N THR A 107 -5.61 -4.06 -17.26
CA THR A 107 -6.41 -4.25 -16.04
C THR A 107 -6.01 -3.27 -14.94
N ASN A 108 -4.73 -2.90 -14.85
CA ASN A 108 -4.21 -1.93 -13.90
C ASN A 108 -4.24 -0.49 -14.42
N ALA A 109 -4.56 -0.25 -15.70
CA ALA A 109 -4.56 1.09 -16.30
C ALA A 109 -5.49 2.08 -15.56
N ARG A 110 -6.66 1.61 -15.09
CA ARG A 110 -7.57 2.44 -14.28
C ARG A 110 -6.96 2.81 -12.92
N ALA A 111 -6.21 1.90 -12.31
CA ALA A 111 -5.56 2.12 -11.04
C ALA A 111 -4.46 3.18 -11.16
N TRP A 112 -3.63 3.08 -12.20
CA TRP A 112 -2.62 4.09 -12.53
C TRP A 112 -3.23 5.47 -12.75
N ARG A 113 -4.24 5.61 -13.62
CA ARG A 113 -4.94 6.89 -13.83
C ARG A 113 -5.49 7.47 -12.53
N LYS A 114 -6.03 6.62 -11.65
CA LYS A 114 -6.54 7.08 -10.36
C LYS A 114 -5.41 7.55 -9.44
N LEU A 115 -4.29 6.83 -9.41
CA LEU A 115 -3.12 7.22 -8.63
C LEU A 115 -2.57 8.57 -9.11
N ASP A 116 -2.46 8.76 -10.42
CA ASP A 116 -2.06 10.03 -11.03
C ASP A 116 -3.03 11.17 -10.68
N LEU A 117 -4.34 10.92 -10.67
CA LEU A 117 -5.34 11.92 -10.28
C LEU A 117 -5.28 12.28 -8.79
N ILE A 118 -4.86 11.36 -7.93
CA ILE A 118 -4.71 11.63 -6.49
C ILE A 118 -3.43 12.43 -6.24
N LEU A 119 -2.32 12.03 -6.85
CA LEU A 119 -1.00 12.62 -6.60
C LEU A 119 -0.74 13.88 -7.44
N GLY A 120 -1.28 13.95 -8.65
CA GLY A 120 -1.11 15.05 -9.61
C GLY A 120 -1.91 16.31 -9.29
N LYS A 121 -2.71 16.32 -8.22
CA LYS A 121 -3.45 17.51 -7.77
C LYS A 121 -2.61 18.55 -7.02
N SER A 122 -1.32 18.28 -6.76
CA SER A 122 -0.36 19.28 -6.24
C SER A 122 0.64 19.74 -7.31
N ARG A 123 0.14 20.20 -8.46
CA ARG A 123 0.83 21.21 -9.26
C ARG A 123 0.01 22.50 -9.17
N VAL A 124 0.14 23.17 -8.03
CA VAL A 124 -0.22 24.58 -7.90
C VAL A 124 0.98 25.36 -8.47
N GLU A 125 0.67 26.09 -9.54
CA GLU A 125 1.34 27.24 -10.19
C GLU A 125 2.84 27.49 -9.94
#